data_AF-A0A522I894-F1
#
_entry.id   AF-A0A522I894-F1
#
_cell.length_a   1.000
_cell.length_b   1.000
_cell.length_c   1.000
_cell.angle_alpha   90.00
_cell.angle_beta   90.00
_cell.angle_gamma   90.00
#
_symmetry.space_group_name_H-M   'P 1'
#
loop_
_entity.id
_entity.type
_entity.pdbx_description
1 polymer ?
#
loop_
_entity_poly.entity_id
_entity_poly.type
_entity_poly.pdbx_seq_one_letter_code
_entity_poly.pdbx_strand_id
1 'polypeptide(L)'
;MEAAYAVTLGVLCTCGLYLLMCARVLPVILGITLFSYAINLFLLGMGRLSTGQPPVISTLGHLGHYADPVPQALVLTAIVIGFAMTAFTVVLALRSLALNGSDHVDGKETRGE
;
A
#
# COMPACT_ATOMS: atom_id res chain seq x y z
N MET A 1 16.33 5.48 -14.11
CA MET A 1 15.14 4.82 -13.53
C MET A 1 14.98 5.09 -12.05
N GLU A 2 16.08 5.12 -11.28
CA GLU A 2 16.04 5.33 -9.82
C GLU A 2 15.39 6.65 -9.41
N ALA A 3 15.66 7.75 -10.12
CA ALA A 3 15.04 9.05 -9.83
C ALA A 3 13.50 9.02 -9.98
N ALA A 4 12.98 8.43 -11.05
CA ALA A 4 11.54 8.28 -11.26
C ALA A 4 10.89 7.37 -10.19
N TYR A 5 11.64 6.36 -9.73
CA TYR A 5 11.22 5.48 -8.66
C TYR A 5 11.13 6.22 -7.31
N ALA A 6 12.16 6.99 -6.96
CA ALA A 6 12.20 7.78 -5.75
C ALA A 6 11.09 8.85 -5.72
N VAL A 7 10.84 9.52 -6.86
CA VAL A 7 9.75 10.49 -6.99
C VAL A 7 8.39 9.81 -6.80
N THR A 8 8.17 8.65 -7.43
CA THR A 8 6.94 7.87 -7.26
C THR A 8 6.71 7.50 -5.80
N LEU A 9 7.75 7.00 -5.11
CA LEU A 9 7.68 6.68 -3.68
C LEU A 9 7.33 7.90 -2.83
N GLY A 10 7.98 9.04 -3.08
CA GLY A 10 7.69 10.29 -2.39
C GLY A 10 6.23 10.71 -2.56
N VAL A 11 5.72 10.71 -3.80
CA VAL A 11 4.34 11.08 -4.11
C VAL A 11 3.34 10.14 -3.44
N LEU A 12 3.55 8.81 -3.51
CA LEU A 12 2.66 7.85 -2.85
C LEU A 12 2.67 7.99 -1.33
N CYS A 13 3.85 8.15 -0.72
CA CYS A 13 3.97 8.36 0.73
C CYS A 13 3.29 9.66 1.16
N THR A 14 3.53 10.78 0.47
CA THR A 14 2.93 12.08 0.80
C THR A 14 1.42 12.05 0.61
N CYS A 15 0.92 11.48 -0.48
CA CYS A 15 -0.52 11.37 -0.73
C CYS A 15 -1.20 10.45 0.29
N GLY A 16 -0.60 9.30 0.60
CA GLY A 16 -1.11 8.37 1.62
C GLY A 16 -1.18 9.02 3.00
N LEU A 17 -0.12 9.72 3.40
CA LEU A 17 -0.05 10.43 4.67
C LEU A 17 -1.05 11.60 4.73
N TYR A 18 -1.23 12.33 3.63
CA TYR A 18 -2.21 13.41 3.54
C TYR A 18 -3.64 12.89 3.75
N LEU A 19 -4.01 11.80 3.06
CA LEU A 19 -5.32 11.18 3.18
C LEU A 19 -5.59 10.61 4.58
N LEU A 20 -4.56 10.13 5.27
CA LEU A 20 -4.61 9.69 6.66
C LEU A 20 -4.96 10.82 7.65
N MET A 21 -4.71 12.08 7.28
CA MET A 21 -5.04 13.26 8.08
C MET A 21 -6.44 13.82 7.77
N CYS A 22 -7.19 13.23 6.85
CA CYS A 22 -8.56 13.65 6.58
C CYS A 22 -9.51 13.22 7.70
N ALA A 23 -10.48 14.06 8.04
CA ALA A 23 -11.44 13.80 9.12
C ALA A 23 -12.60 12.84 8.73
N ARG A 24 -12.49 12.13 7.61
CA ARG A 24 -13.54 11.28 7.06
C ARG A 24 -13.02 9.87 6.82
N VAL A 25 -13.81 8.84 7.13
CA VAL A 25 -13.31 7.46 7.19
C VAL A 25 -12.87 6.95 5.81
N LEU A 26 -13.62 7.25 4.74
CA LEU A 26 -13.24 6.80 3.39
C LEU A 26 -11.86 7.31 2.93
N PRO A 27 -11.54 8.63 2.99
CA PRO A 27 -10.19 9.12 2.74
C PRO A 27 -9.11 8.42 3.56
N VAL A 28 -9.36 8.17 4.86
CA VAL A 28 -8.38 7.49 5.73
C VAL A 28 -8.10 6.07 5.24
N ILE A 29 -9.13 5.31 4.85
CA ILE A 29 -8.96 3.96 4.28
C ILE A 29 -8.12 4.04 3.00
N LEU A 30 -8.43 4.97 2.11
CA LEU A 30 -7.65 5.18 0.89
C LEU A 30 -6.20 5.56 1.21
N GLY A 31 -5.97 6.41 2.22
CA GLY A 31 -4.64 6.79 2.69
C GLY A 31 -3.82 5.60 3.17
N ILE A 32 -4.42 4.72 3.99
CA ILE A 32 -3.79 3.48 4.46
C ILE A 32 -3.42 2.57 3.29
N THR A 33 -4.34 2.38 2.32
CA THR A 33 -4.07 1.53 1.15
C THR A 33 -2.95 2.08 0.28
N LEU A 34 -2.94 3.38 0.02
CA LEU A 34 -1.95 4.04 -0.81
C LEU A 34 -0.56 4.03 -0.16
N PHE A 35 -0.52 4.24 1.16
CA PHE A 35 0.71 4.13 1.94
C PHE A 35 1.27 2.70 1.95
N SER A 36 0.39 1.69 2.04
CA SER A 36 0.79 0.28 1.91
C SER A 36 1.40 -0.02 0.53
N TYR A 37 0.86 0.53 -0.55
CA TYR A 37 1.48 0.42 -1.88
C TYR A 37 2.86 1.11 -1.96
N ALA A 38 3.04 2.24 -1.29
CA ALA A 38 4.33 2.90 -1.21
C ALA A 38 5.38 2.01 -0.52
N ILE A 39 5.02 1.36 0.59
CA ILE A 39 5.88 0.41 1.30
C ILE A 39 6.18 -0.81 0.43
N ASN A 40 5.18 -1.38 -0.25
CA ASN A 40 5.38 -2.53 -1.14
C ASN A 40 6.36 -2.22 -2.27
N LEU A 41 6.26 -1.03 -2.87
CA LEU A 41 7.26 -0.56 -3.82
C LEU A 41 8.60 -0.43 -3.12
N PHE A 42 8.71 0.31 -2.01
CA PHE A 42 9.97 0.49 -1.30
C PHE A 42 10.70 -0.85 -1.00
N LEU A 43 9.97 -1.87 -0.54
CA LEU A 43 10.48 -3.22 -0.32
C LEU A 43 11.03 -3.84 -1.61
N LEU A 44 10.29 -3.76 -2.72
CA LEU A 44 10.74 -4.24 -4.02
C LEU A 44 12.03 -3.52 -4.48
N GLY A 45 12.16 -2.23 -4.19
CA GLY A 45 13.32 -1.41 -4.54
C GLY A 45 14.62 -1.83 -3.86
N MET A 46 14.55 -2.46 -2.68
CA MET A 46 15.74 -2.94 -1.96
C MET A 46 16.47 -4.08 -2.66
N GLY A 47 15.77 -4.87 -3.50
CA GLY A 47 16.32 -6.03 -4.22
C GLY A 47 17.18 -5.72 -5.45
N ARG A 48 17.51 -4.43 -5.67
CA ARG A 48 18.11 -3.87 -6.89
C ARG A 48 17.13 -3.90 -8.08
N LEU A 49 16.95 -2.76 -8.75
CA LEU A 49 16.13 -2.65 -9.97
C LEU A 49 16.83 -3.31 -11.17
N SER A 50 16.94 -4.63 -11.16
CA SER A 50 17.44 -5.42 -12.28
C SER A 50 16.29 -5.77 -13.21
N THR A 51 16.22 -5.17 -14.38
CA THR A 51 15.19 -5.46 -15.39
C THR A 51 15.59 -6.68 -16.23
N GLY A 52 14.64 -7.60 -16.46
CA GLY A 52 14.84 -8.73 -17.39
C GLY A 52 15.42 -10.00 -16.77
N GLN A 53 15.40 -10.13 -15.44
CA GLN A 53 15.91 -11.31 -14.72
C GLN A 53 14.84 -11.87 -13.76
N PRO A 54 13.82 -12.60 -14.25
CA PRO A 54 12.83 -13.20 -13.36
C PRO A 54 13.52 -14.19 -12.40
N PRO A 55 13.18 -14.24 -11.10
CA PRO A 55 13.76 -15.20 -10.15
C PRO A 55 13.11 -16.58 -10.30
N VAL A 56 13.09 -17.10 -11.52
CA VAL A 56 12.55 -18.40 -11.85
C VAL A 56 13.68 -19.19 -12.49
N ILE A 57 14.11 -20.25 -11.81
CA ILE A 57 15.18 -21.12 -12.30
C ILE A 57 14.72 -21.73 -13.63
N SER A 58 15.37 -21.34 -14.72
CA SER A 58 15.12 -21.93 -16.04
C SER A 58 16.18 -22.98 -16.33
N THR A 59 15.75 -24.14 -16.85
CA THR A 59 16.61 -25.30 -17.15
C THR A 59 17.64 -25.04 -18.25
N LEU A 60 17.55 -23.89 -18.94
CA LEU A 60 18.36 -23.51 -20.10
C LEU A 60 19.13 -22.18 -19.90
N GLY A 61 18.98 -21.51 -18.74
CA GLY A 61 19.46 -20.14 -18.51
C GLY A 61 20.66 -20.03 -17.59
N HIS A 62 21.57 -19.11 -17.92
CA HIS A 62 22.85 -18.90 -17.28
C HIS A 62 22.69 -18.55 -15.78
N LEU A 63 23.44 -19.24 -14.91
CA LEU A 63 23.35 -19.22 -13.44
C LEU A 63 23.59 -17.84 -12.76
N GLY A 64 23.83 -16.77 -13.51
CA GLY A 64 24.26 -15.46 -13.00
C GLY A 64 23.29 -14.29 -13.25
N HIS A 65 22.06 -14.54 -13.71
CA HIS A 65 21.10 -13.50 -14.10
C HIS A 65 19.71 -13.72 -13.47
N TYR A 66 19.64 -13.78 -12.14
CA TYR A 66 18.38 -13.86 -11.38
C TYR A 66 18.21 -12.62 -10.48
N ALA A 67 17.00 -12.07 -10.41
CA ALA A 67 16.65 -11.09 -9.39
C ALA A 67 16.63 -11.72 -8.00
N ASP A 68 16.76 -10.90 -6.95
CA ASP A 68 16.65 -11.36 -5.57
C ASP A 68 15.21 -11.86 -5.29
N PRO A 69 15.01 -13.14 -4.92
CA PRO A 69 13.69 -13.67 -4.62
C PRO A 69 13.14 -13.18 -3.26
N VAL A 70 13.99 -12.71 -2.35
CA VAL A 70 13.58 -12.38 -0.97
C VAL A 70 12.60 -11.20 -0.94
N PRO A 71 12.88 -10.03 -1.58
CA PRO A 71 11.93 -8.92 -1.61
C PRO A 71 10.60 -9.27 -2.29
N GLN A 72 10.62 -10.16 -3.28
CA GLN A 72 9.40 -10.57 -3.99
C GLN A 72 8.48 -11.41 -3.10
N ALA A 73 9.04 -12.36 -2.35
CA ALA A 73 8.28 -13.14 -1.39
C ALA A 73 7.68 -12.24 -0.29
N LEU A 74 8.46 -11.30 0.25
CA LEU A 74 7.99 -10.35 1.26
C LEU A 74 6.84 -9.49 0.76
N VAL A 75 6.94 -8.95 -0.46
CA VAL A 75 5.88 -8.12 -1.06
C VAL A 75 4.61 -8.93 -1.31
N LEU A 76 4.70 -10.18 -1.78
CA LEU A 76 3.52 -11.03 -1.98
C LEU A 76 2.76 -11.27 -0.67
N THR A 77 3.48 -11.54 0.42
CA THR A 77 2.89 -11.67 1.76
C THR A 77 2.25 -10.36 2.22
N ALA A 78 2.94 -9.23 2.05
CA ALA A 78 2.43 -7.91 2.41
C ALA A 78 1.16 -7.53 1.63
N ILE A 79 1.06 -7.89 0.35
CA ILE A 79 -0.13 -7.66 -0.48
C ILE A 79 -1.36 -8.39 0.10
N VAL A 80 -1.21 -9.67 0.47
CA VAL A 80 -2.33 -10.46 1.01
C VAL A 80 -2.78 -9.93 2.37
N ILE A 81 -1.84 -9.57 3.25
CA ILE A 81 -2.15 -8.95 4.55
C ILE A 81 -2.86 -7.61 4.33
N GLY A 82 -2.34 -6.76 3.45
CA GLY A 82 -2.93 -5.47 3.11
C GLY A 82 -4.35 -5.60 2.57
N PHE A 83 -4.60 -6.57 1.69
CA PHE A 83 -5.93 -6.87 1.18
C PHE A 83 -6.91 -7.27 2.30
N ALA A 84 -6.53 -8.24 3.15
CA ALA A 84 -7.36 -8.71 4.24
C ALA A 84 -7.70 -7.58 5.24
N MET A 85 -6.69 -6.80 5.63
CA MET A 85 -6.87 -5.66 6.53
C MET A 85 -7.76 -4.57 5.92
N THR A 86 -7.57 -4.26 4.63
CA THR A 86 -8.41 -3.26 3.94
C THR A 86 -9.87 -3.71 3.87
N ALA A 87 -10.11 -4.96 3.49
CA ALA A 87 -11.47 -5.53 3.45
C ALA A 87 -12.13 -5.46 4.83
N PHE A 88 -11.40 -5.81 5.89
CA PHE A 88 -11.88 -5.70 7.26
C PHE A 88 -12.21 -4.26 7.65
N THR A 89 -11.31 -3.30 7.38
CA THR A 89 -11.53 -1.89 7.69
C THR A 89 -12.72 -1.32 6.92
N VAL A 90 -12.92 -1.69 5.66
CA VAL A 90 -14.10 -1.28 4.87
C VAL A 90 -15.39 -1.80 5.49
N VAL A 91 -15.45 -3.07 5.87
CA VAL A 91 -16.62 -3.64 6.55
C VAL A 91 -16.88 -2.93 7.88
N LEU A 92 -15.83 -2.62 8.64
CA LEU A 92 -15.94 -1.88 9.89
C LEU A 92 -16.47 -0.46 9.67
N ALA A 93 -16.00 0.23 8.62
CA ALA A 93 -16.46 1.56 8.26
C ALA A 93 -17.94 1.58 7.84
N LEU A 94 -18.36 0.61 7.02
CA LEU A 94 -19.77 0.46 6.65
C LEU A 94 -20.65 0.18 7.88
N ARG A 95 -20.16 -0.65 8.81
CA ARG A 95 -20.86 -0.93 10.07
C ARG A 95 -20.92 0.31 10.97
N SER A 96 -19.84 1.08 11.06
CA SER A 96 -19.79 2.35 11.81
C SER A 96 -20.78 3.36 11.25
N LEU A 97 -20.82 3.49 9.92
CA LEU A 97 -21.78 4.35 9.22
C LEU A 97 -23.23 3.94 9.51
N ALA A 98 -23.52 2.63 9.49
CA ALA A 98 -24.86 2.13 9.80
C ALA A 98 -25.29 2.38 11.26
N LEU A 99 -24.35 2.45 12.20
CA LEU A 99 -24.63 2.65 13.63
C LEU A 99 -24.68 4.13 14.02
N ASN A 100 -23.74 4.94 13.51
CA ASN A 100 -23.56 6.33 13.91
C ASN A 100 -24.21 7.33 12.96
N GLY A 101 -24.54 6.92 11.73
CA GLY A 101 -25.11 7.80 10.70
C GLY A 101 -24.16 8.89 10.19
N SER A 102 -22.91 8.90 10.63
CA SER A 102 -21.87 9.85 10.23
C SER A 102 -20.63 9.10 9.74
N ASP A 103 -20.00 9.65 8.70
CA ASP A 103 -18.71 9.19 8.14
C ASP A 103 -17.52 9.98 8.73
N HIS A 104 -17.77 10.81 9.75
CA HIS A 104 -16.72 11.55 10.44
C HIS A 104 -15.91 10.62 11.34
N VAL A 105 -14.59 10.74 11.31
CA VAL A 105 -13.68 9.85 12.07
C VAL A 105 -13.95 9.89 13.58
N ASP A 106 -14.27 11.06 14.12
CA ASP A 106 -14.55 11.23 15.55
C ASP A 106 -15.99 10.84 15.94
N GLY A 107 -16.82 10.41 14.98
CA GLY A 107 -18.23 10.08 15.20
C GLY A 107 -19.12 11.27 15.61
N LYS A 108 -18.55 12.47 15.68
CA LYS A 108 -19.24 13.73 15.94
C LYS A 108 -19.33 14.50 14.64
N GLU A 109 -20.52 14.58 14.06
CA GLU A 109 -20.77 15.60 13.05
C GLU A 109 -20.70 16.95 13.78
N THR A 110 -19.65 17.74 13.54
CA THR A 110 -19.62 19.14 13.98
C THR A 110 -20.72 19.85 13.19
N ARG A 111 -21.95 19.82 13.72
CA ARG A 111 -22.99 20.76 13.33
C ARG A 111 -22.38 22.13 13.53
N GLY A 112 -22.04 22.80 12.43
CA GLY A 112 -21.61 24.18 12.45
C GLY A 112 -22.62 24.99 13.25
N GLU A 113 -22.09 25.83 14.13
CA GLU A 113 -22.77 27.04 14.60
C GLU A 113 -23.11 27.94 13.40
#